data_AF-A0A925RM50-F1
#
_entry.id   AF-A0A925RM50-F1
#
_cell.length_a   1.000
_cell.length_b   1.000
_cell.length_c   1.000
_cell.angle_alpha   90.00
_cell.angle_beta   90.00
_cell.angle_gamma   90.00
#
_symmetry.space_group_name_H-M   'P 1'
#
loop_
_entity.id
_entity.type
_entity.pdbx_description
1 polymer ?
#
loop_
_entity_poly.entity_id
_entity_poly.type
_entity_poly.pdbx_seq_one_letter_code
_entity_poly.pdbx_strand_id
1 'polypeptide(L)' 'MPTAAPRAFVPPHVASLDVYQPGKPIEELEREHGITGAIKVASNENPLGPSPAAVAAIPAALSELHLYPDA' A
#
# COMPACT_ATOMS: atom_id res chain seq x y z
N MET A 1 -10.84 -4.48 -27.08
CA MET A 1 -9.85 -4.84 -26.04
C MET A 1 -9.29 -6.20 -26.42
N PRO A 2 -7.99 -6.37 -26.71
CA PRO A 2 -7.49 -7.64 -27.19
C PRO A 2 -7.48 -8.65 -26.03
N THR A 3 -8.31 -9.68 -26.17
CA THR A 3 -8.37 -10.86 -25.33
C THR A 3 -7.05 -11.61 -25.48
N ALA A 4 -6.11 -11.40 -24.56
CA ALA A 4 -4.88 -12.18 -24.54
C ALA A 4 -5.24 -13.64 -24.17
N ALA A 5 -4.96 -14.57 -25.08
CA ALA A 5 -5.13 -16.01 -24.84
C ALA A 5 -4.42 -16.42 -23.53
N PRO A 6 -4.98 -17.36 -22.75
CA PRO A 6 -4.39 -17.78 -21.49
C PRO A 6 -2.98 -18.30 -21.75
N ARG A 7 -1.99 -17.66 -21.11
CA ARG A 7 -0.58 -18.09 -21.15
C ARG A 7 -0.54 -19.53 -20.65
N ALA A 8 -0.03 -20.45 -21.47
CA ALA A 8 -0.06 -21.91 -21.28
C ALA A 8 0.52 -22.47 -19.96
N PHE A 9 0.99 -21.61 -19.06
CA PHE A 9 1.61 -21.96 -17.78
C PHE A 9 0.92 -21.33 -16.55
N VAL A 10 -0.20 -20.62 -16.72
CA VAL A 10 -0.95 -20.03 -15.60
C VAL A 10 -2.03 -21.01 -15.14
N PRO A 11 -2.04 -21.45 -13.87
CA PRO A 11 -3.09 -22.32 -13.35
C PRO A 11 -4.49 -21.70 -13.52
N PRO A 12 -5.53 -22.49 -13.85
CA PRO A 12 -6.88 -21.96 -14.09
C PRO A 12 -7.44 -21.09 -12.95
N HIS A 13 -7.16 -21.45 -11.70
CA HIS A 13 -7.60 -20.70 -10.52
C HIS A 13 -6.93 -19.33 -10.36
N VAL A 14 -5.72 -19.15 -10.92
CA VAL A 14 -5.04 -17.85 -10.98
C VAL A 14 -5.60 -17.01 -12.12
N ALA A 15 -5.84 -17.64 -13.27
CA ALA A 15 -6.42 -16.98 -14.43
C ALA A 15 -7.87 -16.49 -14.20
N SER A 16 -8.59 -17.08 -13.24
CA SER A 16 -9.94 -16.67 -12.86
C SER A 16 -9.99 -15.55 -11.82
N LEU A 17 -8.84 -15.09 -11.29
CA LEU A 17 -8.83 -13.99 -10.33
C LEU A 17 -9.13 -12.67 -11.03
N ASP A 18 -9.91 -11.82 -10.38
CA ASP A 18 -10.01 -10.42 -10.78
C ASP A 18 -8.64 -9.76 -10.71
N VAL A 19 -8.39 -8.83 -11.64
CA VAL A 19 -7.15 -8.05 -11.62
C VAL A 19 -7.10 -7.23 -10.33
N TYR A 20 -6.03 -7.40 -9.56
CA TYR A 20 -5.81 -6.60 -8.37
C TYR A 20 -5.72 -5.12 -8.73
N GLN A 21 -6.60 -4.33 -8.13
CA GLN A 21 -6.58 -2.88 -8.23
C GLN A 21 -5.93 -2.32 -6.96
N PRO A 22 -4.69 -1.82 -7.02
CA PRO A 22 -4.08 -1.15 -5.87
C PRO A 22 -4.88 0.12 -5.53
N GLY A 23 -4.87 0.49 -4.25
CA GLY A 23 -5.44 1.76 -3.82
C GLY A 23 -4.76 2.94 -4.52
N LYS A 24 -5.55 3.91 -4.97
CA LYS A 24 -5.04 5.13 -5.61
C LYS A 24 -4.30 6.00 -4.58
N PRO A 25 -3.05 6.42 -4.84
CA PRO A 25 -2.34 7.38 -3.99
C PRO A 25 -3.11 8.70 -3.88
N ILE A 26 -3.00 9.36 -2.72
CA ILE A 26 -3.72 10.62 -2.49
C ILE A 26 -3.26 11.72 -3.46
N GLU A 27 -1.97 11.74 -3.78
CA GLU A 27 -1.35 12.72 -4.69
C GLU A 27 -1.83 12.54 -6.14
N GLU A 28 -2.10 11.30 -6.54
CA GLU A 28 -2.67 10.99 -7.86
C GLU A 28 -4.13 11.42 -7.93
N LEU A 29 -4.91 11.14 -6.89
CA LEU A 29 -6.30 11.56 -6.77
C LEU A 29 -6.42 13.09 -6.81
N GLU A 30 -5.60 13.80 -6.04
CA GLU A 30 -5.59 15.27 -6.01
C GLU A 30 -5.28 15.87 -7.38
N ARG A 31 -4.27 15.33 -8.08
CA ARG A 31 -3.91 15.75 -9.44
C ARG A 31 -5.04 15.53 -10.44
N GLU A 32 -5.74 14.39 -10.37
CA GLU A 32 -6.85 14.06 -11.28
C GLU A 32 -8.06 14.99 -11.07
N HIS A 33 -8.36 15.33 -9.82
CA HIS A 33 -9.52 16.16 -9.48
C HIS A 33 -9.22 17.67 -9.41
N GLY A 34 -7.96 18.08 -9.55
CA GLY A 34 -7.56 19.49 -9.44
C GLY A 34 -7.79 20.08 -8.05
N ILE A 35 -7.76 19.23 -7.02
CA ILE A 35 -7.94 19.63 -5.61
C ILE A 35 -6.61 19.52 -4.85
N THR A 36 -6.57 20.10 -3.65
CA THR A 36 -5.46 19.94 -2.71
C THR A 36 -6.01 19.78 -1.30
N GLY A 37 -5.27 19.11 -0.42
CA GLY A 37 -5.65 18.92 0.98
C GLY A 37 -6.77 17.89 1.16
N ALA A 38 -6.79 16.84 0.34
CA ALA A 38 -7.72 15.74 0.49
C ALA A 38 -7.60 15.12 1.90
N ILE A 39 -8.74 14.84 2.53
CA ILE A 39 -8.79 14.21 3.86
C ILE A 39 -9.00 12.71 3.66
N LYS A 40 -8.05 11.90 4.12
CA LYS A 40 -8.11 10.44 4.01
C LYS A 40 -8.91 9.82 5.16
N VAL A 41 -10.01 9.14 4.82
CA VAL A 41 -10.89 8.42 5.78
C VAL A 41 -11.22 7.00 5.32
N ALA A 42 -10.37 6.38 4.50
CA ALA A 42 -10.70 5.15 3.75
C ALA A 42 -10.03 3.85 4.27
N SER A 43 -9.16 3.92 5.29
CA SER A 43 -8.29 2.78 5.66
C SER A 43 -8.24 2.47 7.16
N ASN A 44 -9.18 2.99 7.95
CA ASN A 44 -9.20 2.85 9.42
C ASN A 44 -7.90 3.28 10.11
N GLU A 45 -7.19 4.25 9.53
CA GLU A 45 -5.96 4.80 10.08
C GLU A 45 -6.26 5.62 11.33
N ASN A 46 -5.30 5.68 12.27
CA ASN A 46 -5.42 6.55 13.43
C ASN A 46 -5.15 8.01 13.00
N PRO A 47 -6.14 8.93 13.06
CA PRO A 47 -5.94 10.32 12.65
C PRO A 47 -4.98 11.09 13.55
N LEU A 48 -4.66 10.58 14.75
CA LEU A 48 -3.70 11.17 15.67
C LEU A 48 -2.24 10.79 15.35
N GLY A 49 -2.03 9.87 14.41
CA GLY A 49 -0.71 9.31 14.12
C GLY A 49 -0.24 8.28 15.16
N PRO A 50 1.03 7.86 15.09
CA PRO A 50 1.61 6.89 16.03
C PRO A 50 1.83 7.49 17.42
N SER A 51 2.04 6.63 18.42
CA SER A 51 2.43 7.05 19.78
C SER A 51 3.72 7.88 19.76
N PRO A 52 3.81 9.00 20.51
CA PRO A 52 5.06 9.76 20.64
C PRO A 52 6.24 8.92 21.12
N ALA A 53 6.01 7.93 22.00
CA ALA A 53 7.05 7.01 22.46
C ALA A 53 7.57 6.11 21.33
N ALA A 54 6.68 5.68 20.42
CA ALA A 54 7.09 4.89 19.26
C ALA A 54 7.92 5.74 18.28
N VAL A 55 7.53 6.99 18.04
CA VAL A 55 8.30 7.93 17.20
C VAL A 55 9.70 8.15 17.76
N ALA A 56 9.84 8.28 19.08
CA ALA A 56 11.14 8.45 19.73
C ALA A 56 12.03 7.19 19.66
N ALA A 57 11.44 5.99 19.58
CA ALA A 57 12.19 4.73 19.54
C ALA A 57 12.71 4.39 18.13
N ILE A 58 12.02 4.81 17.07
CA ILE A 58 12.37 4.46 15.67
C ILE A 58 13.85 4.75 15.33
N PRO A 59 14.43 5.93 15.61
CA PRO A 59 15.82 6.22 15.23
C PRO A 59 16.84 5.23 15.78
N ALA A 60 16.62 4.73 17.00
CA ALA A 60 17.51 3.73 17.62
C ALA A 60 17.43 2.37 16.90
N ALA A 61 16.26 2.02 16.36
CA ALA A 61 16.06 0.77 15.62
C ALA A 61 16.60 0.85 14.17
N LEU A 62 16.78 2.05 13.60
CA LEU A 62 17.18 2.21 12.20
C LEU A 62 18.55 1.56 11.87
N SER A 63 19.50 1.59 12.81
CA SER A 63 20.83 0.98 12.61
C SER A 63 20.78 -0.55 12.52
N GLU A 64 19.72 -1.16 13.04
CA GLU A 64 19.57 -2.62 13.14
C GLU A 64 18.65 -3.21 12.06
N LEU A 65 18.10 -2.37 11.16
CA LEU A 65 17.17 -2.81 10.09
C LEU A 65 17.71 -3.87 9.13
N HIS A 66 19.03 -4.09 9.12
CA HIS A 66 19.68 -5.13 8.31
C HIS A 66 19.62 -6.52 8.97
N LEU A 67 19.19 -6.60 10.22
CA LEU A 67 19.06 -7.84 10.99
C LEU A 67 17.62 -8.35 10.90
N TYR A 68 17.47 -9.66 10.88
CA TYR A 68 16.16 -10.28 11.13
C TYR A 68 15.72 -9.98 12.56
N PRO A 69 14.40 -9.80 12.82
CA PRO A 69 13.91 -9.66 14.18
C PRO A 69 14.10 -10.95 14.97
N ASP A 70 14.20 -10.82 16.30
CA ASP A 70 14.22 -11.95 17.21
C ASP A 70 12.92 -12.78 17.11
N ALA A 71 13.02 -14.09 17.42
CA ALA A 71 11.93 -15.07 17.33
C ALA A 71 11.06 -15.12 18.59
#